data_AF-A0A967KI81-F1
#
_entry.id   AF-A0A967KI81-F1
#
_cell.length_a   1.000
_cell.length_b   1.000
_cell.length_c   1.000
_cell.angle_alpha   90.00
_cell.angle_beta   90.00
_cell.angle_gamma   90.00
#
_symmetry.space_group_name_H-M   'P 1'
#
loop_
_entity.id
_entity.type
_entity.pdbx_description
1 polymer ?
#
loop_
_entity_poly.entity_id
_entity_poly.type
_entity_poly.pdbx_seq_one_letter_code
_entity_poly.pdbx_strand_id
1 'polypeptide(L)'
;MKQACHVFPVQFLCFFVYLPVLSIIVLAGSCNKSNEVGSQFHTSPDKWEKPRIYHTEIDPSYDQKISVTRIPVKETEPKVFSDNSAYWYALEERVNKNLQADKSLYIFNERDYLIKVYIAETDHRYDGKAVWINEKLIYYQWWWGRILGGYLIFDVEKEKIIQKELVKYGGIAFQQFQQALR
;
A
#
# COMPACT_ATOMS: atom_id res chain seq x y z
N MET A 1 -48.18 -1.55 60.23
CA MET A 1 -48.29 -0.32 59.42
C MET A 1 -48.34 -0.72 57.95
N LYS A 2 -49.44 -0.35 57.27
CA LYS A 2 -49.67 -0.07 55.83
C LYS A 2 -49.08 -1.07 54.80
N GLN A 3 -49.92 -1.87 54.10
CA GLN A 3 -50.68 -1.52 52.86
C GLN A 3 -49.74 -1.38 51.64
N ALA A 4 -50.01 -1.82 50.41
CA ALA A 4 -51.16 -2.40 49.69
C ALA A 4 -50.60 -2.86 48.29
N CYS A 5 -50.97 -4.02 47.76
CA CYS A 5 -51.99 -4.30 46.71
C CYS A 5 -51.81 -3.68 45.30
N HIS A 6 -52.13 -4.55 44.31
CA HIS A 6 -52.64 -4.36 42.92
C HIS A 6 -51.71 -5.02 41.87
N VAL A 7 -52.01 -6.19 41.27
CA VAL A 7 -53.17 -6.70 40.49
C VAL A 7 -53.33 -6.04 39.11
N PHE A 8 -52.94 -6.81 38.07
CA PHE A 8 -53.48 -7.04 36.70
C PHE A 8 -54.53 -6.07 36.10
N PRO A 9 -54.53 -5.87 34.75
CA PRO A 9 -55.34 -6.76 33.89
C PRO A 9 -54.83 -7.05 32.45
N VAL A 10 -55.53 -8.04 31.89
CA VAL A 10 -55.50 -8.67 30.57
C VAL A 10 -56.30 -7.85 29.54
N GLN A 11 -56.16 -8.24 28.26
CA GLN A 11 -57.03 -8.00 27.08
C GLN A 11 -56.47 -6.94 26.11
N PHE A 12 -56.59 -7.01 24.78
CA PHE A 12 -57.60 -7.61 23.91
C PHE A 12 -56.97 -7.97 22.53
N LEU A 13 -57.57 -8.93 21.84
CA LEU A 13 -57.33 -9.25 20.43
C LEU A 13 -57.48 -8.03 19.51
N CYS A 14 -56.71 -7.99 18.42
CA CYS A 14 -57.25 -7.54 17.12
C CYS A 14 -56.49 -8.21 15.96
N PHE A 15 -57.26 -8.93 15.15
CA PHE A 15 -56.91 -9.39 13.81
C PHE A 15 -56.59 -8.19 12.92
N PHE A 16 -55.47 -8.23 12.20
CA PHE A 16 -55.38 -7.57 10.90
C PHE A 16 -54.66 -8.48 9.91
N VAL A 17 -55.48 -9.08 9.05
CA VAL A 17 -55.10 -9.61 7.75
C VAL A 17 -54.62 -8.42 6.92
N TYR A 18 -53.36 -8.42 6.49
CA TYR A 18 -52.90 -7.52 5.44
C TYR A 18 -52.12 -8.31 4.41
N LEU A 19 -52.67 -8.36 3.21
CA LEU A 19 -52.04 -8.91 2.01
C LEU A 19 -50.74 -8.14 1.73
N PRO A 20 -49.59 -8.81 1.49
CA PRO A 20 -48.55 -8.18 0.72
C PRO A 20 -48.98 -8.15 -0.74
N VAL A 21 -49.44 -6.97 -1.18
CA VAL A 21 -49.58 -6.63 -2.59
C VAL A 21 -48.23 -6.84 -3.27
N LEU A 22 -48.27 -7.64 -4.33
CA LEU A 22 -47.15 -7.98 -5.20
C LEU A 22 -46.68 -6.73 -5.96
N SER A 23 -45.83 -5.91 -5.33
CA SER A 23 -45.11 -4.84 -6.03
C SER A 23 -43.89 -5.45 -6.74
N ILE A 24 -44.09 -5.91 -7.96
CA ILE A 24 -43.01 -6.16 -8.91
C ILE A 24 -42.45 -4.78 -9.30
N ILE A 25 -41.47 -4.28 -8.53
CA ILE A 25 -40.63 -3.18 -8.98
C ILE A 25 -39.66 -3.80 -9.98
N VAL A 26 -39.94 -3.59 -11.27
CA VAL A 26 -38.95 -3.76 -12.34
C VAL A 26 -37.88 -2.70 -12.10
N LEU A 27 -36.85 -3.05 -11.34
CA LEU A 27 -35.58 -2.33 -11.35
C LEU A 27 -34.99 -2.56 -12.75
N ALA A 28 -35.31 -1.65 -13.67
CA ALA A 28 -34.51 -1.47 -14.86
C ALA A 28 -33.08 -1.22 -14.38
N GLY A 29 -32.23 -2.24 -14.53
CA GLY A 29 -30.82 -2.15 -14.26
C GLY A 29 -30.25 -1.05 -15.14
N SER A 30 -30.09 0.14 -14.56
CA SER A 30 -29.25 1.17 -15.12
C SER A 30 -27.82 0.66 -14.99
N CYS A 31 -27.39 -0.09 -16.00
CA CYS A 31 -26.00 -0.45 -16.20
C CYS A 31 -25.27 0.84 -16.62
N ASN A 32 -25.04 1.73 -15.65
CA ASN A 32 -24.07 2.79 -15.79
C ASN A 32 -22.70 2.12 -15.80
N LYS A 33 -22.32 1.58 -16.95
CA LYS A 33 -20.91 1.47 -17.34
C LYS A 33 -20.42 2.90 -17.48
N SER A 34 -19.99 3.49 -16.37
CA SER A 34 -18.96 4.52 -16.41
C SER A 34 -17.70 3.84 -16.93
N ASN A 35 -17.61 3.70 -18.26
CA ASN A 35 -16.34 3.49 -18.93
C ASN A 35 -15.59 4.82 -18.80
N GLU A 36 -15.06 5.08 -17.61
CA GLU A 36 -13.88 5.91 -17.54
C GLU A 36 -12.79 5.12 -18.25
N VAL A 37 -12.62 5.43 -19.54
CA VAL A 37 -11.41 5.11 -20.28
C VAL A 37 -10.32 6.00 -19.68
N GLY A 38 -9.93 5.70 -18.44
CA GLY A 38 -8.65 6.09 -17.92
C GLY A 38 -7.64 5.52 -18.89
N SER A 39 -6.97 6.41 -19.62
CA SER A 39 -5.97 6.08 -20.64
C SER A 39 -5.14 4.89 -20.16
N GLN A 40 -5.42 3.71 -20.69
CA GLN A 40 -4.64 2.52 -20.39
C GLN A 40 -3.32 2.71 -21.14
N PHE A 41 -2.42 3.49 -20.54
CA PHE A 41 -1.12 3.90 -21.10
C PHE A 41 -0.16 2.70 -21.32
N HIS A 42 -0.66 1.47 -21.19
CA HIS A 42 0.11 0.24 -21.30
C HIS A 42 -0.45 -0.60 -22.44
N THR A 43 0.39 -0.85 -23.45
CA THR A 43 0.11 -1.81 -24.51
C THR A 43 0.14 -3.24 -23.97
N SER A 44 -0.53 -4.17 -24.64
CA SER A 44 -0.52 -5.60 -24.30
C SER A 44 0.83 -6.29 -24.63
N PRO A 45 1.17 -7.43 -24.00
CA PRO A 45 2.47 -8.11 -24.15
C PRO A 45 2.88 -8.48 -25.59
N ASP A 46 1.90 -8.69 -26.48
CA ASP A 46 2.09 -8.94 -27.91
C ASP A 46 2.78 -7.78 -28.64
N LYS A 47 2.70 -6.58 -28.08
CA LYS A 47 3.29 -5.36 -28.64
C LYS A 47 4.62 -4.99 -27.98
N TRP A 48 5.17 -5.85 -27.13
CA TRP A 48 6.43 -5.57 -26.43
C TRP A 48 7.59 -6.28 -27.11
N GLU A 49 8.70 -5.59 -27.29
CA GLU A 49 9.97 -6.22 -27.70
C GLU A 49 10.75 -6.76 -26.49
N LYS A 50 10.50 -6.20 -25.30
CA LYS A 50 11.18 -6.51 -24.03
C LYS A 50 10.20 -6.40 -22.86
N PRO A 51 10.49 -7.08 -21.72
CA PRO A 51 9.77 -6.83 -20.47
C PRO A 51 9.71 -5.35 -20.12
N ARG A 52 8.57 -4.91 -19.59
CA ARG A 52 8.38 -3.53 -19.12
C ARG A 52 8.14 -3.51 -17.62
N ILE A 53 8.46 -2.37 -17.02
CA ILE A 53 8.10 -2.02 -15.65
C ILE A 53 7.06 -0.91 -15.73
N TYR A 54 5.96 -1.08 -14.99
CA TYR A 54 4.86 -0.13 -14.98
C TYR A 54 4.76 0.55 -13.63
N HIS A 55 4.31 1.80 -13.66
CA HIS A 55 4.16 2.63 -12.49
C HIS A 55 2.70 3.06 -12.39
N THR A 56 2.13 2.95 -11.19
CA THR A 56 0.75 3.36 -10.93
C THR A 56 0.69 4.10 -9.60
N GLU A 57 -0.37 4.89 -9.43
CA GLU A 57 -0.68 5.49 -8.14
C GLU A 57 -0.73 4.43 -7.03
N ILE A 58 -0.38 4.86 -5.82
CA ILE A 58 -0.38 3.96 -4.68
C ILE A 58 -1.80 3.67 -4.21
N ASP A 59 -2.10 2.37 -4.13
CA ASP A 59 -3.36 1.91 -3.58
C ASP A 59 -3.38 2.09 -2.05
N PRO A 60 -4.49 2.55 -1.45
CA PRO A 60 -4.59 2.78 0.00
C PRO A 60 -4.20 1.57 0.87
N SER A 61 -4.45 0.34 0.40
CA SER A 61 -4.12 -0.89 1.13
C SER A 61 -2.62 -1.14 1.25
N TYR A 62 -1.83 -0.62 0.30
CA TYR A 62 -0.37 -0.63 0.35
C TYR A 62 0.18 0.63 0.99
N ASP A 63 -0.53 1.75 0.88
CA ASP A 63 -0.11 3.01 1.47
C ASP A 63 0.01 2.93 2.99
N GLN A 64 -0.97 2.28 3.64
CA GLN A 64 -0.95 2.02 5.08
C GLN A 64 0.23 1.16 5.56
N LYS A 65 0.92 0.45 4.65
CA LYS A 65 2.12 -0.36 4.97
C LYS A 65 3.39 0.48 5.01
N ILE A 66 3.30 1.77 4.68
CA ILE A 66 4.42 2.70 4.61
C ILE A 66 4.23 3.73 5.72
N SER A 67 5.21 3.88 6.59
CA SER A 67 5.19 4.92 7.62
C SER A 67 6.50 5.64 7.73
N VAL A 68 6.44 6.92 8.08
CA VAL A 68 7.60 7.76 8.37
C VAL A 68 7.50 8.19 9.81
N THR A 69 8.49 7.85 10.61
CA THR A 69 8.54 8.19 12.04
C THR A 69 9.90 8.76 12.40
N ARG A 70 9.96 9.52 13.48
CA ARG A 70 11.22 9.98 14.08
C ARG A 70 11.54 9.08 15.26
N ILE A 71 12.78 8.64 15.37
CA ILE A 71 13.26 7.80 16.48
C ILE A 71 14.54 8.38 17.07
N PRO A 72 14.87 8.09 18.33
CA PRO A 72 16.16 8.45 18.90
C PRO A 72 17.32 7.92 18.03
N VAL A 73 18.44 8.64 18.04
CA VAL A 73 19.64 8.20 17.34
C VAL A 73 20.03 6.79 17.82
N LYS A 74 20.23 5.90 16.86
CA LYS A 74 20.58 4.49 17.06
C LYS A 74 21.79 4.18 16.18
N GLU A 75 22.71 3.36 16.68
CA GLU A 75 23.77 2.81 15.85
C GLU A 75 23.17 1.91 14.74
N THR A 76 23.52 2.20 13.49
CA THR A 76 23.04 1.47 12.31
C THR A 76 24.19 1.36 11.30
N GLU A 77 24.31 0.21 10.65
CA GLU A 77 25.34 -0.08 9.65
C GLU A 77 24.79 -1.05 8.58
N PRO A 78 25.27 -1.01 7.32
CA PRO A 78 26.26 -0.07 6.80
C PRO A 78 25.65 1.31 6.50
N LYS A 79 26.36 2.38 6.88
CA LYS A 79 25.99 3.76 6.51
C LYS A 79 26.42 4.08 5.07
N VAL A 80 25.51 4.67 4.31
CA VAL A 80 25.77 5.22 2.97
C VAL A 80 25.62 6.74 3.01
N PHE A 81 26.76 7.42 2.96
CA PHE A 81 26.83 8.88 3.01
C PHE A 81 26.36 9.53 1.70
N SER A 82 25.77 10.72 1.81
CA SER A 82 25.52 11.62 0.68
C SER A 82 26.85 12.17 0.15
N ASP A 83 26.83 12.75 -1.06
CA ASP A 83 28.05 13.30 -1.68
C ASP A 83 28.69 14.44 -0.87
N ASN A 84 27.87 15.22 -0.13
CA ASN A 84 28.38 16.25 0.79
C ASN A 84 28.84 15.70 2.14
N SER A 85 28.71 14.40 2.40
CA SER A 85 29.03 13.71 3.66
C SER A 85 28.29 14.21 4.91
N ALA A 86 27.32 15.11 4.77
CA ALA A 86 26.55 15.65 5.89
C ALA A 86 25.43 14.70 6.33
N TYR A 87 24.89 13.92 5.38
CA TYR A 87 23.78 13.01 5.60
C TYR A 87 24.21 11.58 5.32
N TRP A 88 23.48 10.65 5.90
CA TRP A 88 23.64 9.23 5.59
C TRP A 88 22.31 8.52 5.70
N TYR A 89 22.21 7.40 4.99
CA TYR A 89 21.14 6.44 5.23
C TYR A 89 21.71 5.05 5.54
N ALA A 90 20.91 4.22 6.21
CA ALA A 90 21.19 2.81 6.43
C ALA A 90 19.93 2.00 6.17
N LEU A 91 20.09 0.81 5.58
CA LEU A 91 19.00 -0.13 5.34
C LEU A 91 19.09 -1.26 6.37
N GLU A 92 17.99 -1.52 7.08
CA GLU A 92 17.83 -2.71 7.90
C GLU A 92 16.64 -3.54 7.40
N GLU A 93 16.78 -4.85 7.48
CA GLU A 93 15.70 -5.80 7.24
C GLU A 93 15.46 -6.63 8.49
N ARG A 94 14.18 -6.92 8.78
CA ARG A 94 13.77 -7.87 9.81
C ARG A 94 12.89 -8.92 9.19
N VAL A 95 13.39 -10.15 9.12
CA VAL A 95 12.63 -11.28 8.59
C VAL A 95 11.92 -12.00 9.74
N ASN A 96 10.62 -12.24 9.58
CA ASN A 96 9.82 -12.98 10.54
C ASN A 96 9.84 -14.50 10.24
N LYS A 97 9.26 -15.30 11.14
CA LYS A 97 9.19 -16.78 10.98
C LYS A 97 8.42 -17.24 9.74
N ASN A 98 7.53 -16.39 9.21
CA ASN A 98 6.72 -16.66 8.03
C ASN A 98 7.39 -16.18 6.74
N LEU A 99 8.69 -15.86 6.76
CA LEU A 99 9.44 -15.37 5.60
C LEU A 99 8.90 -14.05 5.02
N GLN A 100 8.14 -13.29 5.79
CA GLN A 100 7.84 -11.90 5.47
C GLN A 100 8.92 -11.03 6.10
N ALA A 101 9.31 -9.98 5.40
CA ALA A 101 10.33 -9.05 5.83
C ALA A 101 9.72 -7.66 6.05
N ASP A 102 10.12 -7.01 7.13
CA ASP A 102 9.90 -5.58 7.30
C ASP A 102 11.20 -4.85 6.99
N LYS A 103 11.14 -3.84 6.12
CA LYS A 103 12.32 -3.07 5.72
C LYS A 103 12.27 -1.67 6.32
N SER A 104 13.40 -1.22 6.83
CA SER A 104 13.55 0.11 7.42
C SER A 104 14.70 0.85 6.74
N LEU A 105 14.40 2.03 6.22
CA LEU A 105 15.39 3.01 5.78
C LEU A 105 15.54 4.04 6.91
N TYR A 106 16.71 4.04 7.54
CA TYR A 106 17.12 5.03 8.53
C TYR A 106 17.85 6.15 7.83
N ILE A 107 17.55 7.39 8.18
CA ILE A 107 18.12 8.60 7.57
C ILE A 107 18.54 9.54 8.69
N PHE A 108 19.76 10.04 8.60
CA PHE A 108 20.30 11.08 9.45
C PHE A 108 20.46 12.38 8.67
N ASN A 109 19.96 13.48 9.21
CA ASN A 109 19.97 14.82 8.60
C ASN A 109 20.53 15.90 9.55
N GLU A 110 21.59 15.58 10.31
CA GLU A 110 22.25 16.47 11.29
C GLU A 110 21.41 16.85 12.53
N ARG A 111 20.24 16.23 12.69
CA ARG A 111 19.37 16.40 13.86
C ARG A 111 19.66 15.37 14.95
N ASP A 112 19.10 15.59 16.13
CA ASP A 112 19.20 14.72 17.31
C ASP A 112 18.30 13.47 17.25
N TYR A 113 17.80 13.11 16.07
CA TYR A 113 16.99 11.93 15.80
C TYR A 113 17.29 11.34 14.42
N LEU A 114 16.87 10.09 14.22
CA LEU A 114 16.81 9.47 12.91
C LEU A 114 15.39 9.50 12.37
N ILE A 115 15.27 9.73 11.08
CA ILE A 115 14.03 9.50 10.35
C ILE A 115 14.03 8.03 9.96
N LYS A 116 12.95 7.34 10.28
CA LYS A 116 12.71 5.94 9.90
C LYS A 116 11.58 5.89 8.90
N VAL A 117 11.90 5.51 7.67
CA VAL A 117 10.92 5.10 6.66
C VAL A 117 10.76 3.58 6.75
N TYR A 118 9.58 3.14 7.17
CA TYR A 118 9.26 1.75 7.44
C TYR A 118 8.30 1.21 6.40
N ILE A 119 8.62 0.03 5.85
CA ILE A 119 7.81 -0.71 4.88
C ILE A 119 7.47 -2.08 5.46
N ALA A 120 6.18 -2.33 5.67
CA ALA A 120 5.68 -3.57 6.25
C ALA A 120 5.47 -4.67 5.19
N GLU A 121 5.61 -5.92 5.63
CA GLU A 121 5.16 -7.13 4.91
C GLU A 121 5.79 -7.31 3.51
N THR A 122 7.03 -6.88 3.32
CA THR A 122 7.78 -7.10 2.09
C THR A 122 8.19 -8.58 1.93
N ASP A 123 8.56 -8.97 0.72
CA ASP A 123 9.05 -10.32 0.44
C ASP A 123 10.57 -10.36 0.65
N HIS A 124 11.03 -11.17 1.63
CA HIS A 124 12.45 -11.28 2.01
C HIS A 124 13.37 -11.71 0.87
N ARG A 125 12.83 -12.30 -0.21
CA ARG A 125 13.62 -12.75 -1.37
C ARG A 125 14.06 -11.59 -2.26
N TYR A 126 13.51 -10.40 -2.04
CA TYR A 126 13.79 -9.22 -2.84
C TYR A 126 14.31 -8.10 -1.95
N ASP A 127 15.53 -7.68 -2.20
CA ASP A 127 16.17 -6.61 -1.43
C ASP A 127 15.49 -5.26 -1.66
N GLY A 128 15.53 -4.44 -0.62
CA GLY A 128 15.24 -3.01 -0.76
C GLY A 128 16.48 -2.33 -1.33
N LYS A 129 16.29 -1.42 -2.28
CA LYS A 129 17.38 -0.64 -2.85
C LYS A 129 17.15 0.83 -2.58
N ALA A 130 18.08 1.45 -1.86
CA ALA A 130 18.14 2.89 -1.70
C ALA A 130 19.36 3.44 -2.46
N VAL A 131 19.23 4.62 -3.04
CA VAL A 131 20.33 5.39 -3.63
C VAL A 131 20.08 6.88 -3.43
N TRP A 132 21.15 7.64 -3.27
CA TRP A 132 21.10 9.10 -3.38
C TRP A 132 20.81 9.47 -4.83
N ILE A 133 19.80 10.33 -5.04
CA ILE A 133 19.55 10.98 -6.34
C ILE A 133 20.45 12.22 -6.47
N ASN A 134 20.63 12.92 -5.36
CA ASN A 134 21.55 14.03 -5.16
C ASN A 134 21.89 14.10 -3.66
N GLU A 135 22.39 15.22 -3.17
CA GLU A 135 22.81 15.40 -1.78
C GLU A 135 21.66 15.30 -0.76
N LYS A 136 20.40 15.49 -1.17
CA LYS A 136 19.26 15.57 -0.24
C LYS A 136 18.04 14.70 -0.58
N LEU A 137 18.06 14.06 -1.73
CA LEU A 137 16.97 13.23 -2.21
C LEU A 137 17.41 11.77 -2.22
N ILE A 138 16.61 10.91 -1.58
CA ILE A 138 16.82 9.47 -1.60
C ILE A 138 15.73 8.83 -2.45
N TYR A 139 16.15 8.05 -3.45
CA TYR A 139 15.29 7.07 -4.10
C TYR A 139 15.31 5.79 -3.27
N TYR A 140 14.15 5.29 -2.87
CA TYR A 140 14.03 4.01 -2.17
C TYR A 140 12.99 3.13 -2.84
N GLN A 141 13.38 1.92 -3.20
CA GLN A 141 12.57 0.91 -3.86
C GLN A 141 12.51 -0.38 -3.04
N TRP A 142 11.35 -1.03 -3.02
CA TRP A 142 11.11 -2.30 -2.34
C TRP A 142 10.12 -3.17 -3.12
N TRP A 143 9.96 -4.42 -2.68
CA TRP A 143 9.07 -5.40 -3.31
C TRP A 143 8.20 -6.13 -2.27
N TRP A 144 6.88 -6.15 -2.48
CA TRP A 144 5.95 -6.99 -1.71
C TRP A 144 5.82 -8.40 -2.29
N GLY A 145 6.35 -8.62 -3.49
CA GLY A 145 6.46 -9.92 -4.11
C GLY A 145 7.08 -9.81 -5.50
N ARG A 146 7.03 -10.90 -6.26
CA ARG A 146 7.69 -11.01 -7.57
C ARG A 146 7.21 -9.98 -8.61
N ILE A 147 5.93 -9.61 -8.54
CA ILE A 147 5.30 -8.73 -9.53
C ILE A 147 5.16 -7.32 -8.99
N LEU A 148 4.88 -7.16 -7.69
CA LEU A 148 4.48 -5.90 -7.11
C LEU A 148 5.55 -5.38 -6.15
N GLY A 149 5.95 -4.14 -6.38
CA GLY A 149 6.79 -3.37 -5.49
C GLY A 149 6.29 -1.94 -5.37
N GLY A 150 7.10 -1.12 -4.75
CA GLY A 150 6.87 0.31 -4.63
C GLY A 150 8.18 1.06 -4.66
N TYR A 151 8.10 2.35 -4.92
CA TYR A 151 9.20 3.26 -4.69
C TYR A 151 8.72 4.56 -4.09
N LEU A 152 9.64 5.28 -3.47
CA LEU A 152 9.45 6.65 -3.05
C LEU A 152 10.69 7.50 -3.30
N ILE A 153 10.47 8.80 -3.39
CA ILE A 153 11.51 9.83 -3.34
C ILE A 153 11.32 10.61 -2.04
N PHE A 154 12.34 10.60 -1.19
CA PHE A 154 12.32 11.25 0.11
C PHE A 154 13.24 12.48 0.13
N ASP A 155 12.73 13.61 0.61
CA ASP A 155 13.49 14.83 0.87
C ASP A 155 13.97 14.84 2.33
N VAL A 156 15.28 14.69 2.54
CA VAL A 156 15.86 14.55 3.87
C VAL A 156 15.85 15.85 4.67
N GLU A 157 15.90 17.00 4.00
CA GLU A 157 15.88 18.32 4.66
C GLU A 157 14.47 18.67 5.14
N LYS A 158 13.47 18.36 4.30
CA LYS A 158 12.05 18.65 4.57
C LYS A 158 11.31 17.51 5.26
N GLU A 159 11.97 16.37 5.43
CA GLU A 159 11.46 15.16 6.08
C GLU A 159 10.13 14.67 5.49
N LYS A 160 10.02 14.72 4.16
CA LYS A 160 8.78 14.41 3.46
C LYS A 160 9.00 13.55 2.23
N ILE A 161 7.99 12.74 1.94
CA ILE A 161 7.90 12.00 0.69
C ILE A 161 7.44 12.98 -0.41
N ILE A 162 8.24 13.13 -1.46
CA ILE A 162 7.90 13.95 -2.63
C ILE A 162 7.06 13.15 -3.63
N GLN A 163 7.42 11.88 -3.84
CA GLN A 163 6.74 11.00 -4.77
C GLN A 163 6.70 9.59 -4.19
N LYS A 164 5.61 8.87 -4.46
CA LYS A 164 5.37 7.51 -3.98
C LYS A 164 4.41 6.81 -4.92
N GLU A 165 4.84 5.68 -5.45
CA GLU A 165 4.09 4.94 -6.48
C GLU A 165 4.30 3.43 -6.33
N LEU A 166 3.37 2.67 -6.90
CA LEU A 166 3.53 1.23 -7.08
C LEU A 166 4.33 0.92 -8.33
N VAL A 167 5.09 -0.16 -8.27
CA VAL A 167 5.87 -0.70 -9.38
C VAL A 167 5.36 -2.09 -9.71
N LYS A 168 5.06 -2.35 -10.99
CA LYS A 168 4.61 -3.66 -11.47
C LYS A 168 5.61 -4.21 -12.49
N TYR A 169 6.18 -5.37 -12.20
CA TYR A 169 7.09 -6.07 -13.10
C TYR A 169 6.32 -6.89 -14.14
N GLY A 170 6.36 -6.44 -15.40
CA GLY A 170 5.68 -7.08 -16.53
C GLY A 170 6.42 -8.28 -17.13
N GLY A 171 7.59 -8.66 -16.61
CA GLY A 171 8.40 -9.72 -17.22
C GLY A 171 7.74 -11.10 -17.25
N ILE A 172 6.92 -11.44 -16.25
CA ILE A 172 6.18 -12.71 -16.25
C ILE A 172 5.15 -12.75 -17.37
N ALA A 173 4.34 -11.70 -17.52
CA ALA A 173 3.34 -11.62 -18.58
C ALA A 173 4.00 -11.68 -19.98
N PHE A 174 5.13 -11.00 -20.14
CA PHE A 174 5.92 -11.08 -21.36
C PHE A 174 6.42 -12.49 -21.67
N GLN A 175 7.01 -13.18 -20.68
CA GLN A 175 7.51 -14.54 -20.84
C GLN A 175 6.40 -15.54 -21.15
N GLN A 176 5.25 -15.45 -20.48
CA GLN A 176 4.10 -16.31 -20.74
C GLN A 176 3.58 -16.14 -22.18
N PHE A 177 3.51 -14.90 -22.66
CA PHE A 177 3.12 -14.64 -24.04
C PHE A 177 4.11 -15.24 -25.05
N GLN A 178 5.41 -15.03 -24.85
CA GLN A 178 6.45 -15.60 -25.72
C GLN A 178 6.45 -17.13 -25.74
N GLN A 179 6.08 -17.78 -24.63
CA GLN A 179 5.95 -19.24 -24.56
C GLN A 179 4.72 -19.75 -25.31
N ALA A 180 3.61 -19.03 -25.29
CA ALA A 180 2.38 -19.41 -26.00
C ALA A 180 2.51 -19.34 -27.54
N LEU A 181 3.49 -18.58 -28.05
CA LEU A 181 3.80 -18.50 -29.48
C LEU A 181 4.70 -19.62 -29.99
N ARG A 182 5.28 -20.43 -29.10
CA ARG A 182 6.17 -21.56 -29.43
C ARG A 182 5.39 -22.86 -29.47
#